data_AF-A0A5G2QEY8-F1
#
_entry.id   AF-A0A5G2QEY8-F1
#
_cell.length_a   1.000
_cell.length_b   1.000
_cell.length_c   1.000
_cell.angle_alpha   90.00
_cell.angle_beta   90.00
_cell.angle_gamma   90.00
#
_symmetry.space_group_name_H-M   'P 1'
#
loop_
_entity.id
_entity.type
_entity.pdbx_description
1 polymer ?
#
loop_
_entity_poly.entity_id
_entity_poly.type
_entity_poly.pdbx_seq_one_letter_code
_entity_poly.pdbx_strand_id
1 'polypeptide(L)'
;MRDPLTDCSYNKVYKNLKEFSQNGEDFCKQVTSILQQRANLEINYAKGLQKLATKLNKALQSTKKNCLVSAWAWVSEGMKSAADLHQKLGKAIELEAIKPTHQVLSVHEKKRKSLDNEVEKAANLVISNWNQQIKAKKKLMVSTKKHEALFHLVDSSKQITTGKEKQKLLNKLKKSAENLAKEDENYYQKNMASCSARLKWENTLENCFQSILELEKERIHLFCNNLNQYSQHTSVFGQTLTTCHTQIHCAISKIDIEKDIALVEETANSSAENKSEFLLTDYFEEDPKNAMSKEWQVSSLKSKLSRLQKDIEKASQDQEGLERMLRAYTSHSSFSDTESQKNTAALIDENNLKLDLLQANSYKLSSILAELEQRPQPSHPCSNSIFRWKEKQQTHSSVKISRPFLMKRLENVVGGASCGQRIPSSSSAASGVTQVGNGLCKALYSFQARQDDELNLEKGDIVTIHKKKEEGWWFGSLKGKRGHFPAAYVEELPSSAGITASQA
;
A
#
# COMPACT_ATOMS: atom_id res chain seq x y z
N MET A 1 33.62 -53.17 31.83
CA MET A 1 33.97 -52.61 33.17
C MET A 1 32.96 -51.51 33.48
N ARG A 2 32.77 -51.14 34.76
CA ARG A 2 31.97 -49.94 35.11
C ARG A 2 32.65 -48.70 34.51
N ASP A 3 31.88 -47.89 33.79
CA ASP A 3 32.31 -46.58 33.31
C ASP A 3 32.40 -45.61 34.51
N PRO A 4 33.56 -44.95 34.75
CA PRO A 4 33.69 -43.97 35.83
C PRO A 4 32.93 -42.65 35.57
N LEU A 5 32.37 -42.44 34.38
CA LEU A 5 31.72 -41.19 33.96
C LEU A 5 30.18 -41.23 34.00
N THR A 6 29.56 -42.42 34.02
CA THR A 6 28.09 -42.58 33.93
C THR A 6 27.32 -41.92 35.06
N ASP A 7 27.80 -42.05 36.30
CA ASP A 7 27.11 -41.55 37.49
C ASP A 7 27.51 -40.10 37.86
N CYS A 8 28.22 -39.40 36.98
CA CYS A 8 28.70 -38.04 37.26
C CYS A 8 27.60 -36.99 37.03
N SER A 9 27.25 -36.25 38.09
CA SER A 9 26.30 -35.13 38.05
C SER A 9 26.70 -34.05 37.05
N TYR A 10 27.96 -33.58 37.08
CA TYR A 10 28.48 -32.56 36.14
C TYR A 10 28.30 -32.97 34.68
N ASN A 11 28.60 -34.24 34.34
CA ASN A 11 28.45 -34.78 32.99
C ASN A 11 26.99 -34.80 32.54
N LYS A 12 26.05 -35.15 33.45
CA LYS A 12 24.61 -35.11 33.17
C LYS A 12 24.10 -33.69 32.97
N VAL A 13 24.49 -32.75 33.83
CA VAL A 13 24.12 -31.33 33.73
C VAL A 13 24.64 -30.71 32.42
N TYR A 14 25.90 -30.97 32.07
CA TYR A 14 26.50 -30.52 30.82
C TYR A 14 25.77 -31.07 29.58
N LYS A 15 25.45 -32.36 29.55
CA LYS A 15 24.68 -32.98 28.44
C LYS A 15 23.30 -32.36 28.28
N ASN A 16 22.56 -32.18 29.39
CA ASN A 16 21.25 -31.54 29.37
C ASN A 16 21.30 -30.10 28.83
N LEU A 17 22.31 -29.30 29.24
CA LEU A 17 22.47 -27.93 28.73
C LEU A 17 22.83 -27.93 27.23
N LYS A 18 23.69 -28.86 26.79
CA LYS A 18 24.05 -29.01 25.37
C LYS A 18 22.83 -29.34 24.51
N GLU A 19 21.98 -30.26 24.96
CA GLU A 19 20.72 -30.61 24.28
C GLU A 19 19.77 -29.42 24.20
N PHE A 20 19.60 -28.68 25.30
CA PHE A 20 18.80 -27.45 25.32
C PHE A 20 19.32 -26.40 24.31
N SER A 21 20.63 -26.16 24.29
CA SER A 21 21.28 -25.23 23.35
C SER A 21 21.12 -25.67 21.89
N GLN A 22 21.19 -26.99 21.60
CA GLN A 22 20.95 -27.52 20.26
C GLN A 22 19.50 -27.28 19.79
N ASN A 23 18.52 -27.59 20.65
CA ASN A 23 17.11 -27.32 20.38
C ASN A 23 16.86 -25.82 20.13
N GLY A 24 17.56 -24.94 20.87
CA GLY A 24 17.56 -23.50 20.65
C GLY A 24 18.11 -23.09 19.29
N GLU A 25 19.22 -23.69 18.85
CA GLU A 25 19.82 -23.46 17.53
C GLU A 25 18.88 -23.88 16.39
N ASP A 26 18.23 -25.04 16.53
CA ASP A 26 17.35 -25.59 15.49
C ASP A 26 16.01 -24.84 15.41
N PHE A 27 15.52 -24.29 16.52
CA PHE A 27 14.46 -23.28 16.51
C PHE A 27 14.90 -22.01 15.78
N CYS A 28 16.13 -21.51 16.02
CA CYS A 28 16.64 -20.33 15.32
C CYS A 28 16.68 -20.55 13.80
N LYS A 29 17.17 -21.70 13.32
CA LYS A 29 17.18 -22.07 11.89
C LYS A 29 15.77 -22.06 11.28
N GLN A 30 14.78 -22.59 11.99
CA GLN A 30 13.37 -22.58 11.55
C GLN A 30 12.84 -21.14 11.42
N VAL A 31 13.03 -20.30 12.44
CA VAL A 31 12.62 -18.89 12.41
C VAL A 31 13.31 -18.12 11.29
N THR A 32 14.61 -18.34 11.06
CA THR A 32 15.34 -17.69 9.96
C THR A 32 14.81 -18.11 8.59
N SER A 33 14.43 -19.39 8.41
CA SER A 33 13.77 -19.87 7.18
C SER A 33 12.41 -19.18 6.95
N ILE A 34 11.59 -19.07 8.00
CA ILE A 34 10.29 -18.36 7.95
C ILE A 34 10.49 -16.87 7.61
N LEU A 35 11.48 -16.22 8.23
CA LEU A 35 11.82 -14.82 7.93
C LEU A 35 12.31 -14.64 6.49
N GLN A 36 13.05 -15.58 5.92
CA GLN A 36 13.48 -15.52 4.51
C GLN A 36 12.29 -15.64 3.55
N GLN A 37 11.34 -16.54 3.84
CA GLN A 37 10.10 -16.64 3.08
C GLN A 37 9.29 -15.33 3.19
N ARG A 38 9.20 -14.76 4.39
CA ARG A 38 8.53 -13.46 4.61
C ARG A 38 9.19 -12.34 3.80
N ALA A 39 10.51 -12.17 3.90
CA ALA A 39 11.23 -11.15 3.14
C ALA A 39 11.02 -11.28 1.62
N ASN A 40 11.04 -12.51 1.11
CA ASN A 40 10.77 -12.81 -0.31
C ASN A 40 9.34 -12.39 -0.72
N LEU A 41 8.33 -12.62 0.12
CA LEU A 41 6.95 -12.19 -0.13
C LEU A 41 6.85 -10.66 -0.19
N GLU A 42 7.43 -9.95 0.78
CA GLU A 42 7.45 -8.47 0.81
C GLU A 42 8.10 -7.88 -0.44
N ILE A 43 9.28 -8.39 -0.83
CA ILE A 43 10.02 -7.94 -2.01
C ILE A 43 9.26 -8.24 -3.31
N ASN A 44 8.51 -9.34 -3.38
CA ASN A 44 7.72 -9.68 -4.57
C ASN A 44 6.43 -8.87 -4.67
N TYR A 45 5.75 -8.61 -3.54
CA TYR A 45 4.58 -7.75 -3.49
C TYR A 45 4.92 -6.30 -3.85
N ALA A 46 6.05 -5.79 -3.34
CA ALA A 46 6.62 -4.50 -3.73
C ALA A 46 6.80 -4.36 -5.25
N LYS A 47 7.42 -5.35 -5.92
CA LYS A 47 7.58 -5.38 -7.38
C LYS A 47 6.23 -5.39 -8.11
N GLY A 48 5.20 -6.03 -7.54
CA GLY A 48 3.84 -6.04 -8.06
C GLY A 48 3.20 -4.64 -8.02
N LEU A 49 3.16 -4.03 -6.83
CA LEU A 49 2.63 -2.68 -6.63
C LEU A 49 3.37 -1.64 -7.49
N GLN A 50 4.70 -1.68 -7.54
CA GLN A 50 5.48 -0.73 -8.35
C GLN A 50 5.15 -0.82 -9.84
N LYS A 51 4.87 -2.03 -10.36
CA LYS A 51 4.43 -2.21 -11.75
C LYS A 51 3.02 -1.63 -11.99
N LEU A 52 2.10 -1.80 -11.04
CA LEU A 52 0.75 -1.25 -11.13
C LEU A 52 0.74 0.29 -11.04
N ALA A 53 1.47 0.87 -10.08
CA ALA A 53 1.68 2.31 -9.97
C ALA A 53 2.23 2.90 -11.28
N THR A 54 3.28 2.30 -11.85
CA THR A 54 3.87 2.75 -13.12
C THR A 54 2.88 2.65 -14.30
N LYS A 55 2.00 1.65 -14.33
CA LYS A 55 0.94 1.56 -15.37
C LYS A 55 -0.12 2.65 -15.20
N LEU A 56 -0.62 2.86 -13.98
CA LEU A 56 -1.61 3.90 -13.68
C LEU A 56 -1.06 5.30 -14.01
N ASN A 57 0.15 5.62 -13.54
CA ASN A 57 0.79 6.91 -13.81
C ASN A 57 0.94 7.19 -15.32
N LYS A 58 1.24 6.18 -16.14
CA LYS A 58 1.30 6.34 -17.61
C LYS A 58 -0.06 6.69 -18.22
N ALA A 59 -1.14 6.04 -17.78
CA ALA A 59 -2.49 6.36 -18.24
C ALA A 59 -2.94 7.78 -17.82
N LEU A 60 -2.52 8.23 -16.64
CA LEU A 60 -2.76 9.60 -16.17
C LEU A 60 -1.96 10.63 -16.98
N GLN A 61 -0.72 10.32 -17.37
CA GLN A 61 0.11 11.19 -18.21
C GLN A 61 -0.45 11.39 -19.63
N SER A 62 -1.16 10.41 -20.18
CA SER A 62 -1.86 10.54 -21.49
C SER A 62 -3.19 11.30 -21.40
N THR A 63 -3.67 11.65 -20.21
CA THR A 63 -4.97 12.32 -19.99
C THR A 63 -4.77 13.81 -19.70
N LYS A 64 -5.66 14.68 -20.19
CA LYS A 64 -5.62 16.12 -19.83
C LYS A 64 -5.77 16.26 -18.31
N LYS A 65 -4.87 17.04 -17.68
CA LYS A 65 -4.89 17.27 -16.23
C LYS A 65 -6.20 17.95 -15.80
N ASN A 66 -6.93 17.30 -14.91
CA ASN A 66 -8.14 17.80 -14.27
C ASN A 66 -8.17 17.33 -12.79
N CYS A 67 -9.21 17.64 -12.01
CA CYS A 67 -9.23 17.28 -10.59
C CYS A 67 -9.36 15.75 -10.38
N LEU A 68 -10.13 15.06 -11.23
CA LEU A 68 -10.28 13.59 -11.15
C LEU A 68 -8.95 12.86 -11.42
N VAL A 69 -8.23 13.23 -12.47
CA VAL A 69 -6.88 12.72 -12.80
C VAL A 69 -5.89 13.03 -11.67
N SER A 70 -6.02 14.19 -11.04
CA SER A 70 -5.19 14.57 -9.89
C SER A 70 -5.48 13.69 -8.65
N ALA A 71 -6.73 13.28 -8.42
CA ALA A 71 -7.08 12.34 -7.36
C ALA A 71 -6.54 10.93 -7.63
N TRP A 72 -6.67 10.43 -8.86
CA TRP A 72 -6.07 9.15 -9.26
C TRP A 72 -4.53 9.13 -9.21
N ALA A 73 -3.87 10.29 -9.37
CA ALA A 73 -2.43 10.39 -9.18
C ALA A 73 -1.99 10.07 -7.73
N TRP A 74 -2.80 10.43 -6.72
CA TRP A 74 -2.54 10.04 -5.33
C TRP A 74 -2.69 8.54 -5.08
N VAL A 75 -3.61 7.87 -5.79
CA VAL A 75 -3.71 6.38 -5.74
C VAL A 75 -2.43 5.75 -6.30
N SER A 76 -1.89 6.29 -7.40
CA SER A 76 -0.63 5.83 -7.98
C SER A 76 0.56 6.05 -7.04
N GLU A 77 0.67 7.23 -6.42
CA GLU A 77 1.76 7.54 -5.49
C GLU A 77 1.64 6.75 -4.17
N GLY A 78 0.41 6.46 -3.71
CA GLY A 78 0.16 5.55 -2.59
C GLY A 78 0.62 4.13 -2.86
N MET A 79 0.32 3.57 -4.04
CA MET A 79 0.85 2.25 -4.46
C MET A 79 2.38 2.22 -4.53
N LYS A 80 3.00 3.30 -5.01
CA LYS A 80 4.47 3.46 -5.08
C LYS A 80 5.11 3.57 -3.69
N SER A 81 4.50 4.34 -2.80
CA SER A 81 4.94 4.50 -1.40
C SER A 81 4.84 3.19 -0.63
N ALA A 82 3.73 2.46 -0.79
CA ALA A 82 3.58 1.11 -0.24
C ALA A 82 4.61 0.14 -0.83
N ALA A 83 4.89 0.20 -2.14
CA ALA A 83 5.90 -0.65 -2.78
C ALA A 83 7.31 -0.45 -2.20
N ASP A 84 7.76 0.80 -2.05
CA ASP A 84 9.06 1.13 -1.44
C ASP A 84 9.12 0.64 0.02
N LEU A 85 8.04 0.80 0.77
CA LEU A 85 7.92 0.38 2.16
C LEU A 85 7.98 -1.15 2.33
N HIS A 86 7.25 -1.91 1.50
CA HIS A 86 7.38 -3.37 1.43
C HIS A 86 8.80 -3.79 1.04
N GLN A 87 9.44 -3.09 0.08
CA GLN A 87 10.82 -3.37 -0.31
C GLN A 87 11.82 -3.10 0.84
N LYS A 88 11.61 -2.03 1.61
CA LYS A 88 12.39 -1.69 2.80
C LYS A 88 12.22 -2.74 3.89
N LEU A 89 10.99 -3.12 4.23
CA LEU A 89 10.69 -4.16 5.23
C LEU A 89 11.35 -5.50 4.86
N GLY A 90 11.21 -5.95 3.61
CA GLY A 90 11.86 -7.19 3.15
C GLY A 90 13.38 -7.15 3.27
N LYS A 91 14.02 -6.05 2.82
CA LYS A 91 15.47 -5.85 2.98
C LYS A 91 15.91 -5.75 4.44
N ALA A 92 15.14 -5.09 5.31
CA ALA A 92 15.45 -4.97 6.72
C ALA A 92 15.45 -6.35 7.40
N ILE A 93 14.45 -7.19 7.12
CA ILE A 93 14.41 -8.58 7.61
C ILE A 93 15.67 -9.35 7.15
N GLU A 94 16.10 -9.21 5.90
CA GLU A 94 17.32 -9.83 5.39
C GLU A 94 18.60 -9.33 6.08
N LEU A 95 18.74 -8.02 6.24
CA LEU A 95 19.96 -7.37 6.70
C LEU A 95 20.12 -7.38 8.23
N GLU A 96 19.03 -7.22 8.97
CA GLU A 96 19.03 -6.96 10.41
C GLU A 96 18.68 -8.20 11.24
N ALA A 97 17.93 -9.16 10.67
CA ALA A 97 17.56 -10.40 11.37
C ALA A 97 18.24 -11.65 10.77
N ILE A 98 18.11 -11.88 9.46
CA ILE A 98 18.58 -13.12 8.81
C ILE A 98 20.11 -13.21 8.78
N LYS A 99 20.80 -12.17 8.28
CA LYS A 99 22.27 -12.16 8.19
C LYS A 99 22.96 -12.28 9.57
N PRO A 100 22.59 -11.49 10.60
CA PRO A 100 23.19 -11.64 11.92
C PRO A 100 22.94 -13.00 12.56
N THR A 101 21.73 -13.57 12.38
CA THR A 101 21.44 -14.93 12.88
C THR A 101 22.35 -15.97 12.25
N HIS A 102 22.52 -16.00 10.93
CA HIS A 102 23.44 -16.93 10.28
C HIS A 102 24.90 -16.76 10.75
N GLN A 103 25.35 -15.52 10.99
CA GLN A 103 26.70 -15.24 11.49
C GLN A 103 26.89 -15.78 12.91
N VAL A 104 25.98 -15.48 13.83
CA VAL A 104 26.05 -15.92 15.24
C VAL A 104 25.97 -17.45 15.33
N LEU A 105 25.03 -18.10 14.63
CA LEU A 105 24.93 -19.58 14.64
C LEU A 105 26.22 -20.25 14.11
N SER A 106 26.85 -19.70 13.08
CA SER A 106 28.13 -20.19 12.54
C SER A 106 29.28 -20.07 13.55
N VAL A 107 29.30 -19.01 14.35
CA VAL A 107 30.29 -18.84 15.44
C VAL A 107 30.01 -19.81 16.59
N HIS A 108 28.74 -19.94 17.00
CA HIS A 108 28.29 -20.83 18.08
C HIS A 108 28.58 -22.30 17.78
N GLU A 109 28.38 -22.73 16.54
CA GLU A 109 28.71 -24.07 16.06
C GLU A 109 30.20 -24.38 16.15
N LYS A 110 31.07 -23.45 15.73
CA LYS A 110 32.53 -23.59 15.87
C LYS A 110 32.96 -23.65 17.33
N LYS A 111 32.37 -22.80 18.20
CA LYS A 111 32.69 -22.76 19.63
C LYS A 111 32.27 -24.06 20.33
N ARG A 112 31.04 -24.56 20.10
CA ARG A 112 30.56 -25.83 20.68
C ARG A 112 31.43 -27.02 20.26
N LYS A 113 31.84 -27.10 18.99
CA LYS A 113 32.80 -28.13 18.53
C LYS A 113 34.15 -28.06 19.25
N SER A 114 34.67 -26.89 19.59
CA SER A 114 35.88 -26.77 20.42
C SER A 114 35.66 -27.34 21.82
N LEU A 115 34.56 -26.94 22.47
CA LEU A 115 34.22 -27.38 23.83
C LEU A 115 34.00 -28.90 23.91
N ASP A 116 33.30 -29.48 22.92
CA ASP A 116 33.12 -30.93 22.82
C ASP A 116 34.45 -31.68 22.76
N ASN A 117 35.38 -31.22 21.92
CA ASN A 117 36.71 -31.81 21.79
C ASN A 117 37.53 -31.69 23.08
N GLU A 118 37.36 -30.62 23.86
CA GLU A 118 38.02 -30.43 25.16
C GLU A 118 37.47 -31.39 26.22
N VAL A 119 36.13 -31.52 26.30
CA VAL A 119 35.45 -32.46 27.21
C VAL A 119 35.81 -33.91 26.86
N GLU A 120 35.84 -34.28 25.58
CA GLU A 120 36.19 -35.64 25.13
C GLU A 120 37.64 -35.99 25.49
N LYS A 121 38.60 -35.10 25.22
CA LYS A 121 40.01 -35.29 25.59
C LYS A 121 40.19 -35.49 27.09
N ALA A 122 39.50 -34.70 27.90
CA ALA A 122 39.55 -34.81 29.36
C ALA A 122 38.86 -36.09 29.87
N ALA A 123 37.71 -36.48 29.30
CA ALA A 123 37.01 -37.74 29.61
C ALA A 123 37.88 -38.97 29.31
N ASN A 124 38.52 -39.00 28.13
CA ASN A 124 39.42 -40.08 27.73
C ASN A 124 40.62 -40.23 28.68
N LEU A 125 41.14 -39.13 29.24
CA LEU A 125 42.20 -39.15 30.24
C LEU A 125 41.72 -39.78 31.57
N VAL A 126 40.49 -39.50 32.01
CA VAL A 126 39.89 -40.12 33.21
C VAL A 126 39.72 -41.63 33.00
N ILE A 127 39.18 -42.05 31.85
CA ILE A 127 39.01 -43.48 31.51
C ILE A 127 40.36 -44.21 31.46
N SER A 128 41.38 -43.60 30.85
CA SER A 128 42.74 -44.16 30.79
C SER A 128 43.35 -44.35 32.19
N ASN A 129 43.27 -43.32 33.05
CA ASN A 129 43.79 -43.40 34.41
C ASN A 129 43.04 -44.42 35.28
N TRP A 130 41.71 -44.48 35.19
CA TRP A 130 40.88 -45.50 35.86
C TRP A 130 41.32 -46.93 35.51
N ASN A 131 41.56 -47.20 34.23
CA ASN A 131 42.06 -48.51 33.78
C ASN A 131 43.46 -48.82 34.32
N GLN A 132 44.36 -47.83 34.37
CA GLN A 132 45.70 -47.98 34.96
C GLN A 132 45.64 -48.21 36.48
N GLN A 133 44.77 -47.49 37.19
CA GLN A 133 44.52 -47.61 38.62
C GLN A 133 44.03 -49.02 38.98
N ILE A 134 43.04 -49.56 38.23
CA ILE A 134 42.57 -50.94 38.40
C ILE A 134 43.68 -51.96 38.13
N LYS A 135 44.52 -51.74 37.11
CA LYS A 135 45.66 -52.62 36.79
C LYS A 135 46.71 -52.61 37.90
N ALA A 136 47.06 -51.45 38.45
CA ALA A 136 47.97 -51.30 39.57
C ALA A 136 47.40 -51.96 40.85
N LYS A 137 46.13 -51.70 41.19
CA LYS A 137 45.44 -52.33 42.33
C LYS A 137 45.49 -53.86 42.29
N LYS A 138 45.18 -54.45 41.12
CA LYS A 138 45.25 -55.91 40.92
C LYS A 138 46.67 -56.44 41.12
N LYS A 139 47.68 -55.74 40.60
CA LYS A 139 49.10 -56.13 40.73
C LYS A 139 49.60 -56.03 42.17
N LEU A 140 49.21 -54.98 42.89
CA LEU A 140 49.44 -54.83 44.33
C LEU A 140 48.82 -56.00 45.11
N MET A 141 47.51 -56.27 44.96
CA MET A 141 46.84 -57.37 45.67
C MET A 141 47.50 -58.75 45.41
N VAL A 142 47.98 -59.01 44.20
CA VAL A 142 48.72 -60.25 43.89
C VAL A 142 50.08 -60.29 44.59
N SER A 143 50.80 -59.17 44.63
CA SER A 143 52.08 -59.04 45.35
C SER A 143 51.89 -59.20 46.86
N THR A 144 50.87 -58.58 47.46
CA THR A 144 50.53 -58.72 48.89
C THR A 144 50.25 -60.18 49.24
N LYS A 145 49.37 -60.87 48.48
CA LYS A 145 49.07 -62.30 48.72
C LYS A 145 50.31 -63.20 48.64
N LYS A 146 51.24 -62.91 47.72
CA LYS A 146 52.52 -63.64 47.61
C LYS A 146 53.45 -63.34 48.79
N HIS A 147 53.48 -62.09 49.27
CA HIS A 147 54.27 -61.71 50.42
C HIS A 147 53.78 -62.40 51.69
N GLU A 148 52.46 -62.38 51.94
CA GLU A 148 51.84 -62.99 53.12
C GLU A 148 52.10 -64.51 53.17
N ALA A 149 51.94 -65.20 52.04
CA ALA A 149 52.24 -66.63 51.93
C ALA A 149 53.73 -66.95 52.19
N LEU A 150 54.65 -66.09 51.72
CA LEU A 150 56.08 -66.21 52.02
C LEU A 150 56.38 -65.91 53.50
N PHE A 151 55.70 -64.94 54.10
CA PHE A 151 55.84 -64.60 55.52
C PHE A 151 55.44 -65.77 56.41
N HIS A 152 54.24 -66.33 56.22
CA HIS A 152 53.79 -67.52 56.96
C HIS A 152 54.70 -68.74 56.75
N LEU A 153 55.24 -68.94 55.54
CA LEU A 153 56.20 -70.01 55.27
C LEU A 153 57.52 -69.81 56.03
N VAL A 154 58.05 -68.58 56.09
CA VAL A 154 59.26 -68.25 56.86
C VAL A 154 59.02 -68.43 58.37
N ASP A 155 57.84 -68.02 58.86
CA ASP A 155 57.47 -68.07 60.27
C ASP A 155 57.34 -69.52 60.78
N SER A 156 56.58 -70.35 60.06
CA SER A 156 56.45 -71.79 60.35
C SER A 156 57.77 -72.56 60.20
N SER A 157 58.68 -72.11 59.34
CA SER A 157 59.99 -72.76 59.13
C SER A 157 61.03 -72.49 60.22
N LYS A 158 60.74 -71.61 61.20
CA LYS A 158 61.70 -71.10 62.20
C LYS A 158 62.39 -72.18 63.05
N GLN A 159 61.74 -73.34 63.25
CA GLN A 159 62.22 -74.42 64.11
C GLN A 159 62.85 -75.62 63.35
N ILE A 160 62.75 -75.69 62.01
CA ILE A 160 62.95 -76.94 61.25
C ILE A 160 64.07 -76.84 60.19
N THR A 161 64.47 -75.63 59.77
CA THR A 161 65.36 -75.44 58.59
C THR A 161 66.84 -75.25 58.92
N THR A 162 67.73 -75.69 58.02
CA THR A 162 69.18 -75.47 58.17
C THR A 162 69.54 -73.98 58.01
N GLY A 163 70.69 -73.57 58.56
CA GLY A 163 71.11 -72.16 58.55
C GLY A 163 71.18 -71.51 57.15
N LYS A 164 71.61 -72.28 56.14
CA LYS A 164 71.66 -71.81 54.74
C LYS A 164 70.26 -71.64 54.13
N GLU A 165 69.31 -72.53 54.46
CA GLU A 165 67.94 -72.46 53.96
C GLU A 165 67.15 -71.33 54.61
N LYS A 166 67.33 -71.14 55.93
CA LYS A 166 66.77 -70.00 56.68
C LYS A 166 67.21 -68.67 56.07
N GLN A 167 68.50 -68.50 55.74
CA GLN A 167 69.00 -67.30 55.06
C GLN A 167 68.39 -67.12 53.66
N LYS A 168 68.23 -68.21 52.89
CA LYS A 168 67.61 -68.18 51.56
C LYS A 168 66.13 -67.76 51.61
N LEU A 169 65.38 -68.20 52.62
CA LEU A 169 64.00 -67.81 52.86
C LEU A 169 63.90 -66.34 53.30
N LEU A 170 64.74 -65.89 54.23
CA LEU A 170 64.80 -64.48 54.65
C LEU A 170 65.15 -63.54 53.49
N ASN A 171 66.10 -63.91 52.63
CA ASN A 171 66.45 -63.14 51.43
C ASN A 171 65.27 -63.05 50.43
N LYS A 172 64.49 -64.13 50.25
CA LYS A 172 63.25 -64.11 49.45
C LYS A 172 62.19 -63.19 50.07
N LEU A 173 62.01 -63.25 51.40
CA LEU A 173 61.04 -62.43 52.12
C LEU A 173 61.38 -60.93 52.00
N LYS A 174 62.65 -60.57 52.20
CA LYS A 174 63.15 -59.20 51.99
C LYS A 174 62.87 -58.70 50.57
N LYS A 175 63.23 -59.47 49.54
CA LYS A 175 62.97 -59.12 48.14
C LYS A 175 61.47 -59.01 47.83
N SER A 176 60.63 -59.79 48.50
CA SER A 176 59.18 -59.68 48.39
C SER A 176 58.64 -58.41 49.05
N ALA A 177 59.21 -57.96 50.17
CA ALA A 177 58.84 -56.71 50.83
C ALA A 177 59.26 -55.49 49.98
N GLU A 178 60.48 -55.50 49.44
CA GLU A 178 60.97 -54.48 48.49
C GLU A 178 60.06 -54.36 47.26
N ASN A 179 59.65 -55.49 46.69
CA ASN A 179 58.69 -55.49 45.58
C ASN A 179 57.30 -55.01 46.00
N LEU A 180 56.83 -55.37 47.20
CA LEU A 180 55.53 -54.93 47.72
C LEU A 180 55.51 -53.40 47.87
N ALA A 181 56.51 -52.81 48.52
CA ALA A 181 56.64 -51.36 48.67
C ALA A 181 56.66 -50.63 47.31
N LYS A 182 57.36 -51.20 46.31
CA LYS A 182 57.38 -50.65 44.94
C LYS A 182 56.01 -50.69 44.25
N GLU A 183 55.25 -51.77 44.40
CA GLU A 183 53.91 -51.86 43.81
C GLU A 183 52.88 -51.00 44.54
N ASP A 184 53.06 -50.80 45.85
CA ASP A 184 52.22 -49.93 46.68
C ASP A 184 52.41 -48.45 46.32
N GLU A 185 53.66 -47.97 46.27
CA GLU A 185 54.00 -46.62 45.81
C GLU A 185 53.48 -46.35 44.39
N ASN A 186 53.65 -47.32 43.47
CA ASN A 186 53.10 -47.22 42.12
C ASN A 186 51.55 -47.16 42.12
N TYR A 187 50.86 -47.90 42.99
CA TYR A 187 49.41 -47.78 43.13
C TYR A 187 48.99 -46.43 43.72
N TYR A 188 49.69 -45.94 44.74
CA TYR A 188 49.48 -44.62 45.34
C TYR A 188 49.63 -43.49 44.29
N GLN A 189 50.72 -43.50 43.52
CA GLN A 189 50.94 -42.54 42.43
C GLN A 189 49.81 -42.59 41.37
N LYS A 190 49.31 -43.79 41.03
CA LYS A 190 48.17 -43.93 40.11
C LYS A 190 46.85 -43.42 40.71
N ASN A 191 46.63 -43.57 42.03
CA ASN A 191 45.48 -42.96 42.70
C ASN A 191 45.56 -41.42 42.62
N MET A 192 46.70 -40.84 42.99
CA MET A 192 46.91 -39.38 42.97
C MET A 192 46.75 -38.79 41.55
N ALA A 193 47.32 -39.44 40.54
CA ALA A 193 47.13 -39.07 39.14
C ALA A 193 45.66 -39.17 38.68
N SER A 194 44.92 -40.19 39.15
CA SER A 194 43.50 -40.34 38.86
C SER A 194 42.64 -39.24 39.49
N CYS A 195 42.93 -38.84 40.74
CA CYS A 195 42.27 -37.70 41.39
C CYS A 195 42.51 -36.40 40.63
N SER A 196 43.76 -36.12 40.25
CA SER A 196 44.11 -34.93 39.45
C SER A 196 43.42 -34.91 38.08
N ALA A 197 43.40 -36.04 37.37
CA ALA A 197 42.71 -36.16 36.08
C ALA A 197 41.19 -35.96 36.22
N ARG A 198 40.58 -36.46 37.31
CA ARG A 198 39.16 -36.31 37.59
C ARG A 198 38.78 -34.86 37.84
N LEU A 199 39.50 -34.18 38.73
CA LEU A 199 39.29 -32.75 39.02
C LEU A 199 39.47 -31.89 37.75
N LYS A 200 40.47 -32.19 36.92
CA LYS A 200 40.67 -31.49 35.65
C LYS A 200 39.48 -31.65 34.70
N TRP A 201 38.87 -32.85 34.62
CA TRP A 201 37.68 -33.08 33.80
C TRP A 201 36.44 -32.37 34.36
N GLU A 202 36.25 -32.37 35.67
CA GLU A 202 35.14 -31.65 36.32
C GLU A 202 35.25 -30.14 36.10
N ASN A 203 36.44 -29.54 36.28
CA ASN A 203 36.70 -28.14 35.92
C ASN A 203 36.50 -27.85 34.42
N THR A 204 36.81 -28.82 33.55
CA THR A 204 36.58 -28.67 32.09
C THR A 204 35.08 -28.63 31.78
N LEU A 205 34.29 -29.49 32.41
CA LEU A 205 32.82 -29.49 32.29
C LEU A 205 32.20 -28.19 32.79
N GLU A 206 32.67 -27.65 33.92
CA GLU A 206 32.20 -26.38 34.48
C GLU A 206 32.49 -25.20 33.53
N ASN A 207 33.72 -25.09 33.02
CA ASN A 207 34.11 -24.08 32.03
C ASN A 207 33.30 -24.19 30.73
N CYS A 208 33.03 -25.41 30.27
CA CYS A 208 32.20 -25.65 29.08
C CYS A 208 30.72 -25.32 29.32
N PHE A 209 30.19 -25.63 30.52
CA PHE A 209 28.84 -25.27 30.94
C PHE A 209 28.67 -23.75 30.95
N GLN A 210 29.57 -23.00 31.60
CA GLN A 210 29.52 -21.54 31.59
C GLN A 210 29.65 -20.97 30.17
N SER A 211 30.53 -21.56 29.34
CA SER A 211 30.67 -21.15 27.94
C SER A 211 29.36 -21.32 27.15
N ILE A 212 28.64 -22.45 27.32
CA ILE A 212 27.35 -22.66 26.65
C ILE A 212 26.28 -21.70 27.19
N LEU A 213 26.28 -21.39 28.50
CA LEU A 213 25.38 -20.37 29.05
C LEU A 213 25.58 -18.98 28.43
N GLU A 214 26.82 -18.55 28.17
CA GLU A 214 27.06 -17.27 27.48
C GLU A 214 26.60 -17.28 26.01
N LEU A 215 26.82 -18.38 25.28
CA LEU A 215 26.28 -18.54 23.92
C LEU A 215 24.75 -18.47 23.92
N GLU A 216 24.10 -19.11 24.89
CA GLU A 216 22.64 -19.12 25.02
C GLU A 216 22.08 -17.72 25.35
N LYS A 217 22.76 -16.94 26.20
CA LYS A 217 22.42 -15.53 26.44
C LYS A 217 22.56 -14.69 25.17
N GLU A 218 23.63 -14.85 24.40
CA GLU A 218 23.86 -14.14 23.13
C GLU A 218 22.73 -14.48 22.13
N ARG A 219 22.38 -15.76 21.99
CA ARG A 219 21.27 -16.25 21.15
C ARG A 219 19.93 -15.62 21.52
N ILE A 220 19.60 -15.61 22.82
CA ILE A 220 18.36 -15.00 23.33
C ILE A 220 18.36 -13.49 23.09
N HIS A 221 19.45 -12.79 23.38
CA HIS A 221 19.55 -11.34 23.19
C HIS A 221 19.39 -10.96 21.71
N LEU A 222 20.02 -11.70 20.80
CA LEU A 222 19.84 -11.54 19.36
C LEU A 222 18.38 -11.70 18.94
N PHE A 223 17.69 -12.72 19.43
CA PHE A 223 16.28 -12.97 19.08
C PHE A 223 15.33 -11.90 19.65
N CYS A 224 15.59 -11.41 20.86
CA CYS A 224 14.88 -10.26 21.43
C CYS A 224 15.10 -8.99 20.57
N ASN A 225 16.33 -8.72 20.12
CA ASN A 225 16.60 -7.61 19.22
C ASN A 225 15.87 -7.78 17.87
N ASN A 226 15.92 -8.96 17.25
CA ASN A 226 15.23 -9.25 15.99
C ASN A 226 13.72 -9.01 16.09
N LEU A 227 13.08 -9.43 17.20
CA LEU A 227 11.66 -9.19 17.47
C LEU A 227 11.34 -7.70 17.65
N ASN A 228 12.19 -6.96 18.37
CA ASN A 228 12.04 -5.52 18.56
C ASN A 228 12.15 -4.76 17.23
N GLN A 229 13.17 -5.05 16.41
CA GLN A 229 13.33 -4.45 15.08
C GLN A 229 12.13 -4.78 14.18
N TYR A 230 11.71 -6.05 14.12
CA TYR A 230 10.54 -6.46 13.34
C TYR A 230 9.25 -5.73 13.77
N SER A 231 9.06 -5.52 15.07
CA SER A 231 7.93 -4.74 15.63
C SER A 231 8.00 -3.26 15.21
N GLN A 232 9.18 -2.64 15.29
CA GLN A 232 9.40 -1.25 14.87
C GLN A 232 9.12 -1.06 13.37
N HIS A 233 9.65 -1.93 12.51
CA HIS A 233 9.38 -1.90 11.06
C HIS A 233 7.88 -2.08 10.76
N THR A 234 7.20 -2.98 11.47
CA THR A 234 5.74 -3.17 11.32
C THR A 234 4.93 -1.93 11.75
N SER A 235 5.39 -1.20 12.78
CA SER A 235 4.75 0.05 13.23
C SER A 235 4.90 1.18 12.20
N VAL A 236 6.13 1.42 11.72
CA VAL A 236 6.40 2.40 10.64
C VAL A 236 5.64 2.03 9.36
N PHE A 237 5.53 0.73 9.08
CA PHE A 237 4.75 0.22 7.96
C PHE A 237 3.28 0.67 8.05
N GLY A 238 2.62 0.45 9.20
CA GLY A 238 1.23 0.85 9.43
C GLY A 238 1.00 2.37 9.30
N GLN A 239 1.87 3.19 9.93
CA GLN A 239 1.75 4.66 9.90
C GLN A 239 1.81 5.23 8.46
N THR A 240 2.64 4.62 7.61
CA THR A 240 2.78 5.06 6.21
C THR A 240 1.53 4.72 5.39
N LEU A 241 0.92 3.55 5.60
CA LEU A 241 -0.34 3.18 4.93
C LEU A 241 -1.48 4.13 5.33
N THR A 242 -1.62 4.45 6.62
CA THR A 242 -2.59 5.44 7.11
C THR A 242 -2.37 6.80 6.44
N THR A 243 -1.12 7.24 6.31
CA THR A 243 -0.77 8.50 5.63
C THR A 243 -1.19 8.49 4.15
N CYS A 244 -0.91 7.40 3.43
CA CYS A 244 -1.32 7.24 2.03
C CYS A 244 -2.86 7.27 1.87
N HIS A 245 -3.58 6.60 2.76
CA HIS A 245 -5.04 6.60 2.78
C HIS A 245 -5.60 8.01 3.00
N THR A 246 -5.10 8.74 3.99
CA THR A 246 -5.51 10.14 4.26
C THR A 246 -5.23 11.05 3.07
N GLN A 247 -4.11 10.90 2.38
CA GLN A 247 -3.81 11.68 1.17
C GLN A 247 -4.81 11.43 0.04
N ILE A 248 -5.18 10.16 -0.20
CA ILE A 248 -6.20 9.79 -1.20
C ILE A 248 -7.56 10.37 -0.80
N HIS A 249 -7.97 10.25 0.46
CA HIS A 249 -9.23 10.81 0.96
C HIS A 249 -9.29 12.35 0.80
N CYS A 250 -8.21 13.06 1.16
CA CYS A 250 -8.05 14.50 0.95
C CYS A 250 -7.97 14.93 -0.51
N ALA A 251 -7.71 14.00 -1.45
CA ALA A 251 -7.76 14.27 -2.88
C ALA A 251 -9.18 14.05 -3.43
N ILE A 252 -9.89 13.01 -2.97
CA ILE A 252 -11.30 12.77 -3.27
C ILE A 252 -12.17 13.95 -2.83
N SER A 253 -11.93 14.51 -1.64
CA SER A 253 -12.66 15.68 -1.13
C SER A 253 -12.38 17.00 -1.87
N LYS A 254 -11.49 16.98 -2.89
CA LYS A 254 -11.17 18.12 -3.76
C LYS A 254 -11.63 17.91 -5.20
N ILE A 255 -12.35 16.83 -5.48
CA ILE A 255 -12.98 16.61 -6.78
C ILE A 255 -14.16 17.57 -6.90
N ASP A 256 -14.15 18.35 -7.99
CA ASP A 256 -15.12 19.36 -8.35
C ASP A 256 -15.53 19.09 -9.80
N ILE A 257 -16.75 18.58 -9.99
CA ILE A 257 -17.26 18.13 -11.28
C ILE A 257 -17.43 19.32 -12.22
N GLU A 258 -18.02 20.42 -11.74
CA GLU A 258 -18.28 21.63 -12.53
C GLU A 258 -16.97 22.24 -13.06
N LYS A 259 -15.93 22.24 -12.23
CA LYS A 259 -14.60 22.69 -12.64
C LYS A 259 -13.97 21.82 -13.74
N ASP A 260 -14.18 20.50 -13.69
CA ASP A 260 -13.68 19.58 -14.72
C ASP A 260 -14.51 19.68 -16.02
N ILE A 261 -15.82 19.94 -15.94
CA ILE A 261 -16.69 20.20 -17.09
C ILE A 261 -16.31 21.51 -17.78
N ALA A 262 -16.12 22.60 -17.04
CA ALA A 262 -15.68 23.88 -17.59
C ALA A 262 -14.32 23.75 -18.33
N LEU A 263 -13.41 22.89 -17.86
CA LEU A 263 -12.16 22.59 -18.55
C LEU A 263 -12.36 21.82 -19.86
N VAL A 264 -13.35 20.92 -19.94
CA VAL A 264 -13.72 20.22 -21.18
C VAL A 264 -14.29 21.23 -22.18
N GLU A 265 -15.18 22.12 -21.74
CA GLU A 265 -15.76 23.18 -22.56
C GLU A 265 -14.71 24.17 -23.07
N GLU A 266 -13.77 24.60 -22.24
CA GLU A 266 -12.62 25.42 -22.66
C GLU A 266 -11.82 24.73 -23.77
N THR A 267 -11.61 23.41 -23.64
CA THR A 267 -10.91 22.60 -24.66
C THR A 267 -11.67 22.54 -25.98
N ALA A 268 -13.00 22.40 -25.93
CA ALA A 268 -13.85 22.36 -27.13
C ALA A 268 -13.96 23.74 -27.81
N ASN A 269 -13.91 24.82 -27.03
CA ASN A 269 -14.11 26.19 -27.49
C ASN A 269 -12.83 26.89 -28.01
N SER A 270 -11.65 26.25 -27.97
CA SER A 270 -10.38 26.91 -28.34
C SER A 270 -10.18 27.09 -29.86
N SER A 271 -11.16 26.73 -30.70
CA SER A 271 -11.18 27.09 -32.12
C SER A 271 -11.64 28.54 -32.25
N ALA A 272 -10.68 29.46 -32.38
CA ALA A 272 -10.96 30.87 -32.58
C ALA A 272 -11.67 31.12 -33.92
N GLU A 273 -12.76 31.89 -33.88
CA GLU A 273 -13.61 32.27 -35.02
C GLU A 273 -14.18 31.09 -35.83
N ASN A 274 -15.34 30.58 -35.41
CA ASN A 274 -16.22 29.74 -36.25
C ASN A 274 -16.82 30.57 -37.41
N LYS A 275 -16.01 30.90 -38.41
CA LYS A 275 -16.43 31.47 -39.69
C LYS A 275 -16.90 30.35 -40.60
N SER A 276 -18.21 30.23 -40.77
CA SER A 276 -18.82 29.31 -41.72
C SER A 276 -18.79 29.90 -43.11
N GLU A 277 -18.40 29.11 -44.10
CA GLU A 277 -18.36 29.51 -45.52
C GLU A 277 -19.62 29.01 -46.23
N PHE A 278 -20.34 29.93 -46.87
CA PHE A 278 -21.59 29.65 -47.59
C PHE A 278 -21.47 30.07 -49.04
N LEU A 279 -22.05 29.30 -49.96
CA LEU A 279 -22.15 29.67 -51.37
C LEU A 279 -23.14 30.81 -51.55
N LEU A 280 -22.78 31.77 -52.41
CA LEU A 280 -23.72 32.76 -52.95
C LEU A 280 -24.33 32.21 -54.26
N THR A 281 -25.45 32.78 -54.68
CA THR A 281 -26.11 32.39 -55.93
C THR A 281 -25.39 33.05 -57.10
N ASP A 282 -24.75 32.26 -57.96
CA ASP A 282 -24.09 32.76 -59.17
C ASP A 282 -25.06 32.69 -60.37
N TYR A 283 -25.37 33.85 -60.95
CA TYR A 283 -26.23 33.98 -62.13
C TYR A 283 -25.40 34.20 -63.40
N PHE A 284 -25.92 33.76 -64.56
CA PHE A 284 -25.22 33.88 -65.84
C PHE A 284 -24.96 35.34 -66.27
N GLU A 285 -25.84 36.27 -65.88
CA GLU A 285 -25.69 37.71 -66.11
C GLU A 285 -24.49 38.34 -65.36
N GLU A 286 -23.87 37.63 -64.42
CA GLU A 286 -22.72 38.11 -63.67
C GLU A 286 -21.39 37.92 -64.42
N ASP A 287 -21.32 37.02 -65.41
CA ASP A 287 -20.09 36.76 -66.13
C ASP A 287 -19.76 37.95 -67.05
N PRO A 288 -18.63 38.66 -66.89
CA PRO A 288 -18.23 39.75 -67.77
C PRO A 288 -17.93 39.31 -69.22
N LYS A 289 -17.89 38.00 -69.50
CA LYS A 289 -17.75 37.43 -70.85
C LYS A 289 -19.08 36.96 -71.47
N ASN A 290 -20.23 37.19 -70.82
CA ASN A 290 -21.50 36.78 -71.38
C ASN A 290 -21.80 37.48 -72.73
N ALA A 291 -22.53 36.80 -73.61
CA ALA A 291 -22.80 37.28 -74.98
C ALA A 291 -24.04 38.19 -75.09
N MET A 292 -24.53 38.76 -73.97
CA MET A 292 -25.83 39.42 -73.91
C MET A 292 -25.70 40.94 -74.06
N SER A 293 -26.75 41.60 -74.55
CA SER A 293 -26.77 43.05 -74.63
C SER A 293 -26.82 43.67 -73.23
N LYS A 294 -26.08 44.77 -73.03
CA LYS A 294 -26.01 45.47 -71.73
C LYS A 294 -27.38 45.86 -71.19
N GLU A 295 -28.30 46.28 -72.06
CA GLU A 295 -29.68 46.64 -71.72
C GLU A 295 -30.46 45.46 -71.14
N TRP A 296 -30.34 44.27 -71.76
CA TRP A 296 -30.99 43.06 -71.28
C TRP A 296 -30.35 42.55 -69.98
N GLN A 297 -29.02 42.61 -69.88
CA GLN A 297 -28.26 42.25 -68.67
C GLN A 297 -28.67 43.14 -67.48
N VAL A 298 -28.74 44.47 -67.67
CA VAL A 298 -29.22 45.44 -66.67
C VAL A 298 -30.68 45.17 -66.27
N SER A 299 -31.56 44.87 -67.22
CA SER A 299 -32.97 44.55 -66.95
C SER A 299 -33.13 43.25 -66.14
N SER A 300 -32.43 42.19 -66.54
CA SER A 300 -32.44 40.89 -65.87
C SER A 300 -31.86 40.98 -64.45
N LEU A 301 -30.75 41.72 -64.25
CA LEU A 301 -30.18 41.98 -62.93
C LEU A 301 -31.13 42.78 -62.03
N LYS A 302 -31.80 43.83 -62.56
CA LYS A 302 -32.81 44.59 -61.82
C LYS A 302 -34.00 43.73 -61.39
N SER A 303 -34.45 42.80 -62.23
CA SER A 303 -35.51 41.85 -61.87
C SER A 303 -35.08 40.92 -60.71
N LYS A 304 -33.84 40.40 -60.75
CA LYS A 304 -33.28 39.56 -59.68
C LYS A 304 -33.06 40.32 -58.37
N LEU A 305 -32.57 41.56 -58.45
CA LEU A 305 -32.45 42.46 -57.30
C LEU A 305 -33.82 42.80 -56.69
N SER A 306 -34.85 43.04 -57.51
CA SER A 306 -36.21 43.25 -57.01
C SER A 306 -36.77 42.02 -56.29
N ARG A 307 -36.44 40.80 -56.74
CA ARG A 307 -36.78 39.56 -56.01
C ARG A 307 -36.03 39.48 -54.67
N LEU A 308 -34.70 39.64 -54.68
CA LEU A 308 -33.89 39.62 -53.45
C LEU A 308 -34.35 40.67 -52.44
N GLN A 309 -34.72 41.87 -52.90
CA GLN A 309 -35.23 42.94 -52.04
C GLN A 309 -36.54 42.54 -51.32
N LYS A 310 -37.48 41.89 -52.04
CA LYS A 310 -38.70 41.35 -51.42
C LYS A 310 -38.42 40.22 -50.43
N ASP A 311 -37.46 39.35 -50.75
CA ASP A 311 -37.04 38.25 -49.86
C ASP A 311 -36.35 38.78 -48.59
N ILE A 312 -35.56 39.86 -48.71
CA ILE A 312 -34.97 40.61 -47.58
C ILE A 312 -36.07 41.26 -46.74
N GLU A 313 -36.98 42.02 -47.34
CA GLU A 313 -38.09 42.68 -46.62
C GLU A 313 -38.94 41.68 -45.85
N LYS A 314 -39.28 40.54 -46.47
CA LYS A 314 -39.98 39.45 -45.78
C LYS A 314 -39.15 38.89 -44.63
N ALA A 315 -37.88 38.56 -44.84
CA ALA A 315 -37.04 38.00 -43.80
C ALA A 315 -36.81 39.00 -42.64
N SER A 316 -36.75 40.32 -42.90
CA SER A 316 -36.71 41.34 -41.86
C SER A 316 -38.01 41.41 -41.06
N GLN A 317 -39.19 41.29 -41.70
CA GLN A 317 -40.47 41.20 -41.00
C GLN A 317 -40.57 39.92 -40.14
N ASP A 318 -40.11 38.78 -40.68
CA ASP A 318 -40.02 37.51 -39.95
C ASP A 318 -39.09 37.67 -38.72
N GLN A 319 -37.95 38.37 -38.85
CA GLN A 319 -37.01 38.65 -37.75
C GLN A 319 -37.68 39.47 -36.64
N GLU A 320 -38.30 40.61 -36.98
CA GLU A 320 -38.98 41.45 -35.98
C GLU A 320 -40.10 40.69 -35.25
N GLY A 321 -40.83 39.81 -35.96
CA GLY A 321 -41.85 38.96 -35.37
C GLY A 321 -41.27 38.02 -34.31
N LEU A 322 -40.19 37.31 -34.64
CA LEU A 322 -39.49 36.42 -33.72
C LEU A 322 -38.85 37.19 -32.53
N GLU A 323 -38.28 38.37 -32.76
CA GLU A 323 -37.74 39.22 -31.68
C GLU A 323 -38.84 39.79 -30.76
N ARG A 324 -40.04 40.04 -31.29
CA ARG A 324 -41.21 40.39 -30.47
C ARG A 324 -41.68 39.20 -29.62
N MET A 325 -41.70 37.99 -30.18
CA MET A 325 -42.00 36.76 -29.44
C MET A 325 -40.98 36.52 -28.31
N LEU A 326 -39.67 36.58 -28.61
CA LEU A 326 -38.63 36.35 -27.61
C LEU A 326 -38.70 37.37 -26.46
N ARG A 327 -38.95 38.65 -26.77
CA ARG A 327 -39.19 39.68 -25.74
C ARG A 327 -40.39 39.36 -24.86
N ALA A 328 -41.53 38.95 -25.45
CA ALA A 328 -42.71 38.56 -24.70
C ALA A 328 -42.44 37.42 -23.71
N TYR A 329 -41.69 36.39 -24.12
CA TYR A 329 -41.28 35.30 -23.23
C TYR A 329 -40.39 35.78 -22.06
N THR A 330 -39.47 36.72 -22.30
CA THR A 330 -38.64 37.30 -21.23
C THR A 330 -39.38 38.24 -20.28
N SER A 331 -40.47 38.88 -20.73
CA SER A 331 -41.26 39.81 -19.91
C SER A 331 -42.37 39.13 -19.10
N HIS A 332 -42.80 37.93 -19.49
CA HIS A 332 -43.88 37.19 -18.82
C HIS A 332 -43.45 35.74 -18.50
N SER A 333 -42.69 35.58 -17.42
CA SER A 333 -42.15 34.28 -16.96
C SER A 333 -43.21 33.22 -16.62
N SER A 334 -44.47 33.62 -16.44
CA SER A 334 -45.58 32.72 -16.06
C SER A 334 -46.09 31.82 -17.20
N PHE A 335 -45.74 32.11 -18.46
CA PHE A 335 -46.35 31.49 -19.66
C PHE A 335 -45.33 30.89 -20.65
N SER A 336 -44.05 30.87 -20.28
CA SER A 336 -42.98 30.39 -21.15
C SER A 336 -42.20 29.27 -20.48
N ASP A 337 -42.15 28.11 -21.12
CA ASP A 337 -41.16 27.08 -20.84
C ASP A 337 -39.81 27.42 -21.49
N THR A 338 -38.73 26.84 -20.97
CA THR A 338 -37.36 27.09 -21.46
C THR A 338 -37.12 26.54 -22.86
N GLU A 339 -37.93 25.57 -23.32
CA GLU A 339 -37.80 24.96 -24.64
C GLU A 339 -38.38 25.85 -25.73
N SER A 340 -39.55 26.46 -25.53
CA SER A 340 -40.08 27.49 -26.44
C SER A 340 -39.13 28.69 -26.64
N GLN A 341 -38.42 29.13 -25.58
CA GLN A 341 -37.42 30.19 -25.69
C GLN A 341 -36.22 29.77 -26.53
N LYS A 342 -35.70 28.55 -26.31
CA LYS A 342 -34.58 27.98 -27.08
C LYS A 342 -34.95 27.79 -28.55
N ASN A 343 -36.16 27.30 -28.84
CA ASN A 343 -36.66 27.10 -30.20
C ASN A 343 -36.88 28.44 -30.93
N THR A 344 -37.43 29.46 -30.26
CA THR A 344 -37.58 30.80 -30.85
C THR A 344 -36.23 31.46 -31.09
N ALA A 345 -35.27 31.30 -30.16
CA ALA A 345 -33.90 31.73 -30.39
C ALA A 345 -33.29 31.03 -31.61
N ALA A 346 -33.43 29.71 -31.75
CA ALA A 346 -32.95 28.94 -32.90
C ALA A 346 -33.41 29.58 -34.23
N LEU A 347 -34.72 29.81 -34.38
CA LEU A 347 -35.33 30.45 -35.55
C LEU A 347 -34.77 31.86 -35.83
N ILE A 348 -34.45 32.66 -34.80
CA ILE A 348 -33.84 33.99 -34.99
C ILE A 348 -32.45 33.89 -35.64
N ASP A 349 -31.61 32.91 -35.28
CA ASP A 349 -30.28 32.79 -35.91
C ASP A 349 -30.36 32.22 -37.34
N GLU A 350 -31.27 31.29 -37.59
CA GLU A 350 -31.56 30.79 -38.93
C GLU A 350 -32.00 31.94 -39.85
N ASN A 351 -32.94 32.76 -39.38
CA ASN A 351 -33.44 33.88 -40.16
C ASN A 351 -32.43 35.04 -40.28
N ASN A 352 -31.59 35.27 -39.27
CA ASN A 352 -30.46 36.21 -39.37
C ASN A 352 -29.42 35.74 -40.39
N LEU A 353 -29.06 34.46 -40.40
CA LEU A 353 -28.18 33.88 -41.43
C LEU A 353 -28.81 34.01 -42.83
N LYS A 354 -30.11 33.75 -42.96
CA LYS A 354 -30.85 33.96 -44.22
C LYS A 354 -30.78 35.42 -44.68
N LEU A 355 -30.91 36.39 -43.76
CA LEU A 355 -30.73 37.81 -44.06
C LEU A 355 -29.28 38.14 -44.47
N ASP A 356 -28.28 37.67 -43.72
CA ASP A 356 -26.86 37.85 -44.05
C ASP A 356 -26.57 37.37 -45.49
N LEU A 357 -27.08 36.20 -45.86
CA LEU A 357 -26.90 35.59 -47.19
C LEU A 357 -27.67 36.34 -48.28
N LEU A 358 -28.93 36.73 -48.03
CA LEU A 358 -29.72 37.50 -48.99
C LEU A 358 -29.10 38.88 -49.25
N GLN A 359 -28.63 39.56 -48.20
CA GLN A 359 -27.92 40.84 -48.30
C GLN A 359 -26.58 40.68 -49.02
N ALA A 360 -25.81 39.62 -48.76
CA ALA A 360 -24.57 39.35 -49.51
C ALA A 360 -24.82 39.10 -51.01
N ASN A 361 -25.89 38.37 -51.36
CA ASN A 361 -26.32 38.20 -52.75
C ASN A 361 -26.78 39.52 -53.38
N SER A 362 -27.57 40.31 -52.65
CA SER A 362 -28.06 41.62 -53.11
C SER A 362 -26.90 42.60 -53.34
N TYR A 363 -25.93 42.64 -52.42
CA TYR A 363 -24.69 43.40 -52.56
C TYR A 363 -23.89 42.97 -53.80
N LYS A 364 -23.64 41.66 -53.98
CA LYS A 364 -22.90 41.12 -55.14
C LYS A 364 -23.53 41.58 -56.46
N LEU A 365 -24.84 41.40 -56.62
CA LEU A 365 -25.56 41.82 -57.82
C LEU A 365 -25.63 43.35 -57.98
N SER A 366 -25.75 44.10 -56.88
CA SER A 366 -25.78 45.57 -56.92
C SER A 366 -24.43 46.16 -57.34
N SER A 367 -23.31 45.57 -56.93
CA SER A 367 -21.97 45.99 -57.36
C SER A 367 -21.75 45.73 -58.85
N ILE A 368 -22.18 44.57 -59.37
CA ILE A 368 -22.11 44.26 -60.81
C ILE A 368 -23.01 45.21 -61.61
N LEU A 369 -24.23 45.50 -61.10
CA LEU A 369 -25.13 46.47 -61.74
C LEU A 369 -24.53 47.89 -61.74
N ALA A 370 -23.89 48.31 -60.65
CA ALA A 370 -23.22 49.61 -60.58
C ALA A 370 -22.06 49.73 -61.58
N GLU A 371 -21.26 48.67 -61.76
CA GLU A 371 -20.21 48.61 -62.79
C GLU A 371 -20.78 48.74 -64.21
N LEU A 372 -21.90 48.05 -64.51
CA LEU A 372 -22.57 48.13 -65.82
C LEU A 372 -23.20 49.51 -66.09
N GLU A 373 -23.74 50.16 -65.06
CA GLU A 373 -24.36 51.49 -65.12
C GLU A 373 -23.36 52.65 -64.92
N GLN A 374 -22.06 52.38 -64.74
CA GLN A 374 -21.00 53.35 -64.42
C GLN A 374 -21.32 54.22 -63.19
N ARG A 375 -21.88 53.59 -62.15
CA ARG A 375 -22.20 54.21 -60.86
C ARG A 375 -21.15 53.85 -59.80
N PRO A 376 -21.00 54.66 -58.73
CA PRO A 376 -20.20 54.25 -57.58
C PRO A 376 -20.72 52.94 -57.01
N GLN A 377 -19.82 52.02 -56.65
CA GLN A 377 -20.21 50.75 -56.02
C GLN A 377 -20.93 51.01 -54.69
N PRO A 378 -21.93 50.17 -54.33
CA PRO A 378 -22.53 50.22 -53.00
C PRO A 378 -21.50 49.89 -51.91
N SER A 379 -21.77 50.30 -50.68
CA SER A 379 -21.04 49.82 -49.49
C SER A 379 -21.94 48.85 -48.70
N HIS A 380 -21.35 47.78 -48.19
CA HIS A 380 -22.04 46.83 -47.31
C HIS A 380 -21.05 46.13 -46.37
N PRO A 381 -21.40 45.86 -45.10
CA PRO A 381 -20.49 45.22 -44.14
C PRO A 381 -19.90 43.87 -44.59
N CYS A 382 -20.61 43.10 -45.42
CA CYS A 382 -20.14 41.80 -45.89
C CYS A 382 -19.16 41.87 -47.08
N SER A 383 -18.88 43.04 -47.64
CA SER A 383 -18.02 43.20 -48.84
C SER A 383 -16.64 42.55 -48.68
N ASN A 384 -16.03 42.73 -47.51
CA ASN A 384 -14.71 42.17 -47.15
C ASN A 384 -14.75 40.67 -46.82
N SER A 385 -15.93 40.07 -46.78
CA SER A 385 -16.16 38.65 -46.44
C SER A 385 -16.59 37.80 -47.63
N ILE A 386 -16.73 38.40 -48.82
CA ILE A 386 -17.08 37.68 -50.06
C ILE A 386 -15.81 37.29 -50.80
N PHE A 387 -15.68 36.00 -51.11
CA PHE A 387 -14.55 35.43 -51.86
C PHE A 387 -15.04 34.95 -53.22
N ARG A 388 -14.16 34.99 -54.22
CA ARG A 388 -14.42 34.44 -55.56
C ARG A 388 -13.28 33.54 -56.00
N TRP A 389 -13.61 32.40 -56.58
CA TRP A 389 -12.67 31.50 -57.24
C TRP A 389 -13.21 31.08 -58.61
N LYS A 390 -12.38 30.39 -59.40
CA LYS A 390 -12.78 29.85 -60.70
C LYS A 390 -12.62 28.35 -60.72
N GLU A 391 -13.64 27.67 -61.24
CA GLU A 391 -13.59 26.26 -61.53
C GLU A 391 -13.88 26.06 -63.03
N LYS A 392 -12.88 25.58 -63.77
CA LYS A 392 -12.90 25.49 -65.24
C LYS A 392 -13.20 26.86 -65.88
N GLN A 393 -14.40 27.03 -66.45
CA GLN A 393 -14.86 28.28 -67.07
C GLN A 393 -15.88 29.04 -66.21
N GLN A 394 -16.30 28.50 -65.06
CA GLN A 394 -17.27 29.14 -64.17
C GLN A 394 -16.55 29.90 -63.05
N THR A 395 -17.12 31.04 -62.66
CA THR A 395 -16.67 31.82 -61.50
C THR A 395 -17.68 31.60 -60.39
N HIS A 396 -17.20 31.23 -59.20
CA HIS A 396 -18.02 30.97 -58.04
C HIS A 396 -17.79 32.01 -56.95
N SER A 397 -18.83 32.28 -56.16
CA SER A 397 -18.78 33.25 -55.07
C SER A 397 -19.20 32.60 -53.75
N SER A 398 -18.44 32.84 -52.68
CA SER A 398 -18.79 32.44 -51.31
C SER A 398 -18.75 33.63 -50.36
N VAL A 399 -19.38 33.51 -49.20
CA VAL A 399 -19.27 34.46 -48.10
C VAL A 399 -18.89 33.75 -46.80
N LYS A 400 -17.97 34.33 -46.03
CA LYS A 400 -17.58 33.83 -44.70
C LYS A 400 -18.29 34.62 -43.61
N ILE A 401 -19.19 33.97 -42.89
CA ILE A 401 -20.01 34.58 -41.85
C ILE A 401 -19.64 33.95 -40.51
N SER A 402 -19.30 34.78 -39.53
CA SER A 402 -19.05 34.35 -38.15
C SER A 402 -20.36 33.84 -37.54
N ARG A 403 -20.40 32.57 -37.12
CA ARG A 403 -21.58 31.95 -36.50
C ARG A 403 -21.23 31.41 -35.11
N PRO A 404 -22.11 31.57 -34.11
CA PRO A 404 -21.89 30.99 -32.78
C PRO A 404 -21.97 29.46 -32.85
N PHE A 405 -21.11 28.75 -32.09
CA PHE A 405 -21.25 27.31 -31.94
C PHE A 405 -22.52 27.00 -31.13
N LEU A 406 -23.38 26.09 -31.61
CA LEU A 406 -24.71 25.81 -31.04
C LEU A 406 -24.71 25.61 -29.52
N MET A 407 -23.65 24.99 -28.99
CA MET A 407 -23.49 24.67 -27.56
C MET A 407 -23.49 25.94 -26.67
N LYS A 408 -22.80 27.01 -27.07
CA LYS A 408 -22.73 28.29 -26.33
C LYS A 408 -24.06 29.08 -26.29
N ARG A 409 -25.07 28.62 -27.04
CA ARG A 409 -26.36 29.32 -27.15
C ARG A 409 -27.38 28.87 -26.12
N LEU A 410 -27.22 27.67 -25.56
CA LEU A 410 -28.16 27.09 -24.61
C LEU A 410 -28.04 27.68 -23.20
N GLU A 411 -26.85 28.15 -22.81
CA GLU A 411 -26.53 28.65 -21.47
C GLU A 411 -26.82 30.14 -21.30
N ASN A 412 -26.44 30.97 -22.28
CA ASN A 412 -26.62 32.43 -22.21
C ASN A 412 -28.10 32.87 -22.13
N VAL A 413 -29.05 32.02 -22.55
CA VAL A 413 -30.50 32.27 -22.40
C VAL A 413 -30.99 31.95 -20.98
N VAL A 414 -30.31 31.05 -20.25
CA VAL A 414 -30.72 30.58 -18.92
C VAL A 414 -30.00 31.33 -17.79
N GLY A 415 -28.78 31.83 -18.02
CA GLY A 415 -27.97 32.53 -17.01
C GLY A 415 -28.48 33.88 -16.51
N GLY A 416 -29.60 34.39 -17.04
CA GLY A 416 -30.13 35.73 -16.70
C GLY A 416 -30.85 35.86 -15.36
N ALA A 417 -31.10 34.76 -14.63
CA ALA A 417 -31.95 34.73 -13.44
C ALA A 417 -31.24 34.12 -12.21
N SER A 418 -30.29 34.84 -11.63
CA SER A 418 -29.85 34.61 -10.24
C SER A 418 -29.72 35.93 -9.50
N CYS A 419 -30.77 36.27 -8.72
CA CYS A 419 -30.78 37.45 -7.86
C CYS A 419 -29.85 37.23 -6.67
N GLY A 420 -28.98 38.20 -6.38
CA GLY A 420 -28.05 38.09 -5.27
C GLY A 420 -28.72 38.27 -3.90
N GLN A 421 -28.53 37.30 -3.01
CA GLN A 421 -28.57 37.55 -1.56
C GLN A 421 -27.25 37.15 -0.91
N ARG A 422 -26.59 38.15 -0.30
CA ARG A 422 -25.51 37.98 0.67
C ARG A 422 -26.10 38.02 2.08
N ILE A 423 -26.08 36.91 2.80
CA ILE A 423 -26.08 36.86 4.27
C ILE A 423 -25.20 35.65 4.71
N PRO A 424 -24.70 35.54 5.95
CA PRO A 424 -23.26 35.36 6.14
C PRO A 424 -22.87 33.95 6.57
N SER A 425 -21.56 33.72 6.56
CA SER A 425 -20.91 32.51 7.09
C SER A 425 -21.30 32.18 8.53
N SER A 426 -21.85 30.99 8.73
CA SER A 426 -21.73 30.23 9.98
C SER A 426 -21.43 28.76 9.68
N SER A 427 -20.79 28.09 10.64
CA SER A 427 -20.19 26.77 10.47
C SER A 427 -21.21 25.63 10.51
N SER A 428 -20.94 24.55 9.77
CA SER A 428 -20.88 23.15 10.25
C SER A 428 -20.97 22.16 9.08
N ALA A 429 -20.17 21.10 9.12
CA ALA A 429 -20.21 20.05 8.10
C ALA A 429 -21.43 19.13 8.27
N ALA A 430 -22.07 18.74 7.16
CA ALA A 430 -22.98 17.60 7.12
C ALA A 430 -22.99 16.96 5.73
N SER A 431 -22.35 15.79 5.61
CA SER A 431 -22.44 14.94 4.41
C SER A 431 -23.75 14.15 4.38
N GLY A 432 -24.21 13.84 3.16
CA GLY A 432 -24.83 12.55 2.79
C GLY A 432 -25.83 11.91 3.76
N VAL A 433 -27.12 12.05 3.43
CA VAL A 433 -28.25 11.34 4.07
C VAL A 433 -28.11 9.83 3.93
N THR A 434 -28.32 9.09 5.02
CA THR A 434 -28.68 7.66 4.97
C THR A 434 -29.32 7.22 6.30
N GLN A 435 -30.57 6.73 6.19
CA GLN A 435 -31.29 5.88 7.16
C GLN A 435 -31.23 6.26 8.65
N VAL A 436 -32.24 7.00 9.13
CA VAL A 436 -32.54 7.17 10.56
C VAL A 436 -33.41 6.01 11.02
N GLY A 437 -32.81 5.02 11.68
CA GLY A 437 -33.50 3.94 12.37
C GLY A 437 -33.16 3.96 13.85
N ASN A 438 -34.12 4.35 14.71
CA ASN A 438 -33.97 4.40 16.16
C ASN A 438 -33.93 2.98 16.77
N GLY A 439 -32.84 2.25 16.54
CA GLY A 439 -32.60 0.95 17.15
C GLY A 439 -32.02 1.07 18.56
N LEU A 440 -32.24 0.05 19.38
CA LEU A 440 -31.51 -0.16 20.64
C LEU A 440 -30.54 -1.32 20.46
N CYS A 441 -29.37 -1.26 21.07
CA CYS A 441 -28.48 -2.41 21.18
C CYS A 441 -27.94 -2.57 22.60
N LYS A 442 -27.50 -3.78 22.93
CA LYS A 442 -26.93 -4.15 24.23
C LYS A 442 -25.43 -4.44 24.07
N ALA A 443 -24.60 -3.87 24.93
CA ALA A 443 -23.17 -4.15 24.94
C ALA A 443 -22.87 -5.58 25.44
N LEU A 444 -22.20 -6.38 24.61
CA LEU A 444 -21.76 -7.74 24.94
C LEU A 444 -20.42 -7.73 25.70
N TYR A 445 -19.60 -6.71 25.48
CA TYR A 445 -18.27 -6.51 26.05
C TYR A 445 -18.09 -5.04 26.43
N SER A 446 -17.27 -4.77 27.44
CA SER A 446 -16.89 -3.39 27.78
C SER A 446 -15.91 -2.82 26.75
N PHE A 447 -16.05 -1.54 26.43
CA PHE A 447 -15.19 -0.79 25.52
C PHE A 447 -14.82 0.55 26.15
N GLN A 448 -13.52 0.87 26.16
CA GLN A 448 -13.01 2.12 26.71
C GLN A 448 -12.60 3.06 25.58
N ALA A 449 -13.26 4.22 25.53
CA ALA A 449 -13.00 5.28 24.58
C ALA A 449 -11.57 5.83 24.73
N ARG A 450 -10.90 6.02 23.60
CA ARG A 450 -9.55 6.58 23.44
C ARG A 450 -9.56 7.92 22.72
N GLN A 451 -10.64 8.24 22.02
CA GLN A 451 -10.86 9.53 21.35
C GLN A 451 -12.10 10.23 21.94
N ASP A 452 -12.14 11.57 21.88
CA ASP A 452 -13.23 12.36 22.48
C ASP A 452 -14.58 12.19 21.77
N ASP A 453 -14.59 11.66 20.55
CA ASP A 453 -15.78 11.30 19.79
C ASP A 453 -16.21 9.83 19.95
N GLU A 454 -15.50 9.03 20.77
CA GLU A 454 -15.85 7.64 21.09
C GLU A 454 -16.72 7.52 22.37
N LEU A 455 -17.55 6.48 22.45
CA LEU A 455 -18.47 6.23 23.55
C LEU A 455 -17.99 5.04 24.41
N ASN A 456 -17.74 5.28 25.70
CA ASN A 456 -17.46 4.22 26.66
C ASN A 456 -18.69 3.30 26.83
N LEU A 457 -18.47 1.99 26.86
CA LEU A 457 -19.48 0.96 27.10
C LEU A 457 -19.06 0.03 28.23
N GLU A 458 -19.99 -0.36 29.10
CA GLU A 458 -19.83 -1.49 30.01
C GLU A 458 -20.68 -2.69 29.54
N LYS A 459 -20.19 -3.92 29.75
CA LYS A 459 -20.96 -5.13 29.41
C LYS A 459 -22.35 -5.10 30.07
N GLY A 460 -23.39 -5.10 29.25
CA GLY A 460 -24.79 -5.04 29.64
C GLY A 460 -25.49 -3.70 29.40
N ASP A 461 -24.74 -2.62 29.11
CA ASP A 461 -25.31 -1.30 28.80
C ASP A 461 -26.24 -1.33 27.58
N ILE A 462 -27.31 -0.53 27.62
CA ILE A 462 -28.28 -0.37 26.53
C ILE A 462 -28.06 0.98 25.83
N VAL A 463 -27.71 0.94 24.56
CA VAL A 463 -27.30 2.09 23.76
C VAL A 463 -28.34 2.39 22.69
N THR A 464 -28.70 3.67 22.52
CA THR A 464 -29.55 4.10 21.41
C THR A 464 -28.69 4.32 20.17
N ILE A 465 -29.00 3.63 19.06
CA ILE A 465 -28.30 3.79 17.78
C ILE A 465 -28.88 5.00 17.05
N HIS A 466 -28.01 5.95 16.66
CA HIS A 466 -28.36 7.12 15.84
C HIS A 466 -27.92 6.98 14.39
N LYS A 467 -26.78 6.32 14.13
CA LYS A 467 -26.30 6.02 12.77
C LYS A 467 -25.45 4.75 12.74
N LYS A 468 -25.70 3.87 11.77
CA LYS A 468 -24.83 2.73 11.46
C LYS A 468 -23.91 3.12 10.30
N LYS A 469 -22.59 2.97 10.43
CA LYS A 469 -21.65 2.99 9.29
C LYS A 469 -21.34 1.53 8.91
N GLU A 470 -21.12 1.27 7.63
CA GLU A 470 -20.78 -0.07 7.13
C GLU A 470 -19.37 -0.52 7.53
N GLU A 471 -18.50 0.43 7.89
CA GLU A 471 -17.10 0.23 8.30
C GLU A 471 -16.94 -0.33 9.74
N GLY A 472 -17.97 -0.98 10.30
CA GLY A 472 -17.91 -1.66 11.60
C GLY A 472 -17.97 -0.75 12.84
N TRP A 473 -18.17 0.56 12.68
CA TRP A 473 -18.37 1.51 13.78
C TRP A 473 -19.75 2.16 13.71
N TRP A 474 -20.48 2.13 14.82
CA TRP A 474 -21.78 2.77 14.95
C TRP A 474 -21.67 4.06 15.75
N PHE A 475 -22.68 4.92 15.65
CA PHE A 475 -22.83 6.14 16.44
C PHE A 475 -24.11 6.06 17.24
N GLY A 476 -24.03 6.36 18.53
CA GLY A 476 -25.17 6.24 19.43
C GLY A 476 -25.05 7.09 20.69
N SER A 477 -26.00 6.90 21.60
CA SER A 477 -26.03 7.58 22.89
C SER A 477 -26.27 6.64 24.06
N LEU A 478 -25.56 6.87 25.15
CA LEU A 478 -25.67 6.16 26.42
C LEU A 478 -25.52 7.19 27.56
N LYS A 479 -26.42 7.14 28.55
CA LYS A 479 -26.35 7.97 29.77
C LYS A 479 -26.11 9.48 29.48
N GLY A 480 -26.73 10.00 28.44
CA GLY A 480 -26.62 11.42 28.00
C GLY A 480 -25.38 11.77 27.17
N LYS A 481 -24.39 10.88 27.05
CA LYS A 481 -23.22 11.07 26.17
C LYS A 481 -23.48 10.46 24.79
N ARG A 482 -22.85 11.05 23.76
CA ARG A 482 -22.90 10.57 22.36
C ARG A 482 -21.48 10.29 21.88
N GLY A 483 -21.33 9.25 21.06
CA GLY A 483 -20.04 8.90 20.47
C GLY A 483 -20.09 7.64 19.61
N HIS A 484 -18.94 7.32 19.04
CA HIS A 484 -18.68 6.14 18.23
C HIS A 484 -18.31 4.91 19.07
N PHE A 485 -18.81 3.74 18.69
CA PHE A 485 -18.44 2.47 19.32
C PHE A 485 -18.40 1.32 18.30
N PRO A 486 -17.65 0.23 18.56
CA PRO A 486 -17.54 -0.88 17.62
C PRO A 486 -18.85 -1.67 17.52
N ALA A 487 -19.33 -1.92 16.30
CA ALA A 487 -20.53 -2.73 16.04
C ALA A 487 -20.38 -4.16 16.57
N ALA A 488 -19.18 -4.74 16.48
CA ALA A 488 -18.88 -6.09 16.97
C ALA A 488 -18.96 -6.26 18.51
N TYR A 489 -19.11 -5.16 19.26
CA TYR A 489 -19.17 -5.18 20.72
C TYR A 489 -20.62 -5.11 21.25
N VAL A 490 -21.61 -5.03 20.37
CA VAL A 490 -23.03 -4.89 20.70
C VAL A 490 -23.92 -5.89 19.95
N GLU A 491 -25.09 -6.17 20.51
CA GLU A 491 -26.16 -6.97 19.91
C GLU A 491 -27.42 -6.11 19.74
N GLU A 492 -28.03 -6.10 18.56
CA GLU A 492 -29.26 -5.33 18.33
C GLU A 492 -30.47 -5.96 19.01
N LEU A 493 -31.31 -5.12 19.64
CA LEU A 493 -32.55 -5.54 20.26
C LEU A 493 -33.72 -5.38 19.28
N PRO A 494 -34.67 -6.33 19.21
CA PRO A 494 -35.78 -6.27 18.28
C PRO A 494 -36.72 -5.09 18.60
N SER A 495 -37.00 -4.25 17.60
CA SER A 495 -37.92 -3.12 17.72
C SER A 495 -39.38 -3.57 17.84
N SER A 496 -39.94 -3.54 19.05
CA SER A 496 -41.33 -3.92 19.30
C SER A 496 -42.32 -2.77 19.01
N ALA A 497 -43.22 -2.98 18.04
CA ALA A 497 -44.46 -2.22 17.84
C ALA A 497 -45.51 -3.19 17.23
N GLY A 498 -46.75 -3.39 17.68
CA GLY A 498 -47.56 -2.95 18.83
C GLY A 498 -49.02 -3.45 18.58
N ILE A 499 -50.11 -3.09 19.27
CA ILE A 499 -50.39 -2.30 20.48
C ILE A 499 -51.78 -2.79 20.98
N THR A 500 -51.99 -3.22 22.25
CA THR A 500 -53.33 -3.13 22.90
C THR A 500 -53.30 -3.27 24.41
N ALA A 501 -54.15 -2.48 25.07
CA ALA A 501 -54.46 -2.58 26.50
C ALA A 501 -55.73 -3.41 26.76
N SER A 502 -55.82 -4.01 27.93
CA SER A 502 -57.08 -4.32 28.61
C SER A 502 -56.89 -4.11 30.12
N GLN A 503 -57.67 -3.19 30.70
CA GLN A 503 -57.80 -2.99 32.14
C GLN A 503 -58.85 -3.93 32.75
N ALA A 504 -58.89 -3.94 34.09
CA ALA A 504 -59.81 -4.66 35.00
C ALA A 504 -59.38 -6.10 35.32
#